data_AF-A0AAE1F5W3-F1
#
_entry.id   AF-A0AAE1F5W3-F1
#
_cell.length_a   1.000
_cell.length_b   1.000
_cell.length_c   1.000
_cell.angle_alpha   90.00
_cell.angle_beta   90.00
_cell.angle_gamma   90.00
#
_symmetry.space_group_name_H-M   'P 1'
#
loop_
_entity.id
_entity.type
_entity.pdbx_description
1 polymer ?
#
loop_
_entity_poly.entity_id
_entity_poly.type
_entity_poly.pdbx_seq_one_letter_code
_entity_poly.pdbx_strand_id
1 'polypeptide(L)'
;SQQHGVWSLTSSTSTAPHGVLLTDGKTVDGPRNATMKAIVRGVNEGRNGLGNIYVWASGDGGEDDDCNCDGYAASMWTVSINSAINDGSNAHYDESCSSTLASTFSNGAKDPSTGVATTDLYGKCTKTHSGTSAAAPEAAGVFALALEASPHLTWRDIQHLTVLTSKRNSLFDAKRRFSWRMNGVGLEYNHLFGFGVMDAGAMVALARDWVTVPPRYHCQAGIYQTHGRMTVNESVSLKITTDACSGTETEVLYLEHVQAVITLNATRRGDVQLFLVSPLGTKSMILSRRPNDDDSRDGFTKWPFMTTHTWAEDPRGTWHLEAMIARGSTSSSSGSVESAEGWIKEWTLMLHGTRQAPYDHLPVKDPHSKLAIVKKAHQDKKRM
;
A
#
# COMPACT_ATOMS: atom_id res chain seq x y z
N SER A 1 37.00 11.90 -14.06
CA SER A 1 36.85 10.84 -13.04
C SER A 1 35.37 10.64 -12.79
N GLN A 2 34.84 9.43 -13.02
CA GLN A 2 33.43 9.12 -12.81
C GLN A 2 33.11 9.29 -11.31
N GLN A 3 32.26 10.26 -10.95
CA GLN A 3 31.61 10.28 -9.65
C GLN A 3 30.65 9.10 -9.62
N HIS A 4 31.01 8.03 -8.91
CA HIS A 4 30.05 7.03 -8.49
C HIS A 4 28.98 7.74 -7.66
N GLY A 5 27.78 7.91 -8.22
CA GLY A 5 26.64 8.48 -7.52
C GLY A 5 26.35 7.65 -6.28
N VAL A 6 26.29 8.29 -5.11
CA VAL A 6 25.84 7.66 -3.88
C VAL A 6 24.34 7.40 -4.04
N TRP A 7 23.98 6.15 -4.31
CA TRP A 7 22.59 5.68 -4.32
C TRP A 7 22.13 5.51 -2.87
N SER A 8 21.14 6.30 -2.44
CA SER A 8 20.47 6.07 -1.15
C SER A 8 19.25 5.17 -1.40
N LEU A 9 19.49 3.86 -1.40
CA LEU A 9 18.48 2.82 -1.28
C LEU A 9 18.50 2.32 0.16
N THR A 10 17.37 2.38 0.85
CA THR A 10 17.25 1.89 2.23
C THR A 10 16.13 0.88 2.29
N SER A 11 16.43 -0.32 2.78
CA SER A 11 15.47 -1.36 3.15
C SER A 11 15.37 -1.43 4.68
N SER A 12 14.17 -1.53 5.23
CA SER A 12 13.96 -1.64 6.68
C SER A 12 12.80 -2.56 7.05
N THR A 13 12.86 -3.03 8.28
CA THR A 13 11.87 -3.87 8.96
C THR A 13 10.88 -3.01 9.76
N SER A 14 9.68 -3.53 10.04
CA SER A 14 8.58 -2.89 10.80
C SER A 14 8.85 -2.77 12.30
N THR A 15 9.96 -2.12 12.67
CA THR A 15 10.34 -1.86 14.07
C THR A 15 10.24 -0.35 14.39
N ALA A 16 9.42 0.01 15.38
CA ALA A 16 9.33 1.38 15.87
C ALA A 16 10.62 1.80 16.63
N PRO A 17 10.93 3.11 16.77
CA PRO A 17 12.14 3.61 17.43
C PRO A 17 12.34 3.18 18.90
N HIS A 18 11.32 2.57 19.52
CA HIS A 18 11.34 2.09 20.91
C HIS A 18 11.34 0.56 21.03
N GLY A 19 11.60 -0.18 19.95
CA GLY A 19 11.65 -1.64 19.97
C GLY A 19 10.29 -2.33 20.11
N VAL A 20 9.19 -1.59 19.91
CA VAL A 20 7.85 -2.18 19.75
C VAL A 20 7.74 -2.68 18.32
N LEU A 21 7.47 -3.98 18.17
CA LEU A 21 7.17 -4.60 16.89
C LEU A 21 5.78 -4.13 16.46
N LEU A 22 5.68 -3.53 15.28
CA LEU A 22 4.40 -3.10 14.69
C LEU A 22 3.65 -4.27 14.03
N THR A 23 3.85 -5.47 14.59
CA THR A 23 3.42 -6.77 14.04
C THR A 23 2.68 -7.60 15.09
N ASP A 24 2.21 -6.97 16.18
CA ASP A 24 1.57 -7.66 17.31
C ASP A 24 0.04 -7.77 17.15
N GLY A 25 -0.53 -7.21 16.08
CA GLY A 25 -1.97 -7.16 15.87
C GLY A 25 -2.67 -6.19 16.82
N LYS A 26 -1.94 -5.29 17.49
CA LYS A 26 -2.48 -4.35 18.49
C LYS A 26 -2.05 -2.91 18.23
N THR A 27 -0.78 -2.72 17.94
CA THR A 27 -0.14 -1.42 17.90
C THR A 27 -0.63 -0.62 16.68
N VAL A 28 -0.78 0.69 16.85
CA VAL A 28 -0.99 1.66 15.78
C VAL A 28 0.02 2.76 16.02
N ASP A 29 1.08 2.80 15.21
CA ASP A 29 2.14 3.80 15.35
C ASP A 29 2.85 4.02 14.01
N GLY A 30 3.58 5.12 13.90
CA GLY A 30 4.22 5.53 12.66
C GLY A 30 5.39 6.50 12.88
N PRO A 31 5.95 7.04 11.80
CA PRO A 31 7.04 7.99 11.88
C PRO A 31 6.64 9.25 12.65
N ARG A 32 7.34 9.50 13.76
CA ARG A 32 7.25 10.78 14.50
C ARG A 32 7.73 11.94 13.62
N ASN A 33 7.41 13.17 14.03
CA ASN A 33 7.65 14.39 13.24
C ASN A 33 9.08 14.51 12.66
N ALA A 34 10.12 14.20 13.44
CA ALA A 34 11.50 14.24 12.95
C ALA A 34 11.77 13.20 11.85
N THR A 35 11.33 11.96 12.04
CA THR A 35 11.45 10.89 11.05
C THR A 35 10.64 11.20 9.79
N MET A 36 9.41 11.69 9.94
CA MET A 36 8.58 12.10 8.81
C MET A 36 9.24 13.24 8.01
N LYS A 37 9.81 14.24 8.69
CA LYS A 37 10.59 15.30 8.04
C LYS A 37 11.80 14.74 7.29
N ALA A 38 12.50 13.76 7.84
CA ALA A 38 13.64 13.12 7.18
C ALA A 38 13.22 12.36 5.92
N ILE A 39 12.12 11.59 5.98
CA ILE A 39 11.57 10.87 4.82
C ILE A 39 11.13 11.88 3.74
N VAL A 40 10.34 12.89 4.11
CA VAL A 40 9.86 13.94 3.18
C VAL A 40 11.03 14.71 2.57
N ARG A 41 12.06 15.02 3.36
CA ARG A 41 13.28 15.65 2.83
C ARG A 41 14.00 14.72 1.86
N GLY A 42 14.11 13.44 2.19
CA GLY A 42 14.78 12.45 1.34
C GLY A 42 14.11 12.25 -0.02
N VAL A 43 12.77 12.22 -0.08
CA VAL A 43 12.05 12.11 -1.36
C VAL A 43 12.07 13.40 -2.20
N ASN A 44 12.29 14.57 -1.60
CA ASN A 44 12.33 15.85 -2.32
C ASN A 44 13.74 16.31 -2.69
N GLU A 45 14.73 16.08 -1.83
CA GLU A 45 16.11 16.58 -2.00
C GLU A 45 17.12 15.47 -2.33
N GLY A 46 16.80 14.22 -1.97
CA GLY A 46 17.68 13.07 -2.20
C GLY A 46 17.93 12.80 -3.67
N ARG A 47 19.04 12.12 -3.98
CA ARG A 47 19.45 11.80 -5.36
C ARG A 47 19.37 13.00 -6.33
N ASN A 48 19.89 14.15 -5.92
CA ASN A 48 19.86 15.41 -6.69
C ASN A 48 18.44 15.85 -7.10
N GLY A 49 17.46 15.66 -6.21
CA GLY A 49 16.05 16.00 -6.47
C GLY A 49 15.23 14.90 -7.15
N LEU A 50 15.84 13.75 -7.51
CA LEU A 50 15.09 12.58 -7.99
C LEU A 50 14.33 11.86 -6.86
N GLY A 51 14.75 12.09 -5.62
CA GLY A 51 14.20 11.49 -4.41
C GLY A 51 14.82 10.13 -4.08
N ASN A 52 15.04 9.93 -2.78
CA ASN A 52 15.43 8.64 -2.22
C ASN A 52 14.32 7.60 -2.39
N ILE A 53 14.73 6.34 -2.52
CA ILE A 53 13.79 5.21 -2.63
C ILE A 53 13.84 4.45 -1.31
N TYR A 54 12.72 4.50 -0.59
CA TYR A 54 12.53 3.80 0.68
C TYR A 54 11.77 2.51 0.40
N VAL A 55 12.40 1.36 0.63
CA VAL A 55 11.76 0.05 0.48
C VAL A 55 11.42 -0.47 1.87
N TRP A 56 10.19 -0.91 2.07
CA TRP A 56 9.70 -1.31 3.38
C TRP A 56 9.07 -2.70 3.32
N ALA A 57 9.41 -3.55 4.28
CA ALA A 57 8.69 -4.80 4.48
C ALA A 57 7.29 -4.49 5.02
N SER A 58 6.25 -5.13 4.48
CA SER A 58 4.88 -4.86 4.89
C SER A 58 4.60 -5.27 6.35
N GLY A 59 5.28 -6.28 6.87
CA GLY A 59 5.14 -6.74 8.26
C GLY A 59 4.95 -8.25 8.37
N ASP A 60 5.24 -8.79 9.56
CA ASP A 60 5.27 -10.23 9.87
C ASP A 60 4.20 -10.64 10.91
N GLY A 61 3.17 -9.80 11.13
CA GLY A 61 2.09 -9.99 12.09
C GLY A 61 0.98 -10.96 11.67
N GLY A 62 1.03 -11.45 10.43
CA GLY A 62 0.11 -12.45 9.90
C GLY A 62 -1.32 -11.94 9.73
N GLU A 63 -2.29 -12.84 9.87
CA GLU A 63 -3.70 -12.51 9.59
C GLU A 63 -4.40 -11.68 10.68
N ASP A 64 -3.76 -11.55 11.83
CA ASP A 64 -4.30 -10.85 12.99
C ASP A 64 -3.85 -9.38 13.05
N ASP A 65 -2.96 -8.95 12.16
CA ASP A 65 -2.53 -7.56 11.99
C ASP A 65 -2.89 -7.00 10.61
N ASP A 66 -2.80 -5.67 10.47
CA ASP A 66 -3.01 -4.94 9.22
C ASP A 66 -1.92 -3.89 9.07
N CYS A 67 -1.15 -3.98 7.98
CA CYS A 67 -0.03 -3.10 7.73
C CYS A 67 -0.41 -1.63 7.42
N ASN A 68 -1.70 -1.29 7.32
CA ASN A 68 -2.14 0.10 7.39
C ASN A 68 -2.10 0.70 8.81
N CYS A 69 -1.90 -0.11 9.85
CA CYS A 69 -1.64 0.34 11.22
C CYS A 69 -0.15 0.61 11.48
N ASP A 70 0.75 0.19 10.58
CA ASP A 70 2.14 0.63 10.52
C ASP A 70 2.25 1.88 9.62
N GLY A 71 2.44 3.06 10.23
CA GLY A 71 2.57 4.32 9.50
C GLY A 71 3.83 4.45 8.64
N TYR A 72 4.79 3.53 8.75
CA TYR A 72 5.91 3.41 7.82
C TYR A 72 5.49 2.63 6.57
N ALA A 73 4.97 1.41 6.72
CA ALA A 73 4.51 0.60 5.59
C ALA A 73 3.34 1.26 4.83
N ALA A 74 2.45 1.95 5.54
CA ALA A 74 1.32 2.69 4.97
C ALA A 74 1.70 4.07 4.38
N SER A 75 2.99 4.44 4.40
CA SER A 75 3.44 5.73 3.91
C SER A 75 3.46 5.77 2.38
N MET A 76 2.94 6.85 1.78
CA MET A 76 3.06 7.06 0.32
C MET A 76 4.52 7.20 -0.15
N TRP A 77 5.42 7.54 0.78
CA TRP A 77 6.84 7.76 0.51
C TRP A 77 7.67 6.49 0.48
N THR A 78 7.10 5.37 0.93
CA THR A 78 7.75 4.05 0.96
C THR A 78 7.13 3.14 -0.08
N VAL A 79 7.93 2.22 -0.60
CA VAL A 79 7.46 1.10 -1.40
C VAL A 79 7.29 -0.10 -0.48
N SER A 80 6.04 -0.36 -0.08
CA SER A 80 5.70 -1.50 0.78
C SER A 80 5.68 -2.79 -0.03
N ILE A 81 6.49 -3.77 0.41
CA ILE A 81 6.73 -5.06 -0.25
C ILE A 81 6.34 -6.18 0.70
N ASN A 82 5.43 -7.04 0.23
CA ASN A 82 5.04 -8.26 0.93
C ASN A 82 5.75 -9.49 0.36
N SER A 83 5.50 -10.67 0.91
CA SER A 83 6.10 -11.92 0.42
C SER A 83 5.19 -12.69 -0.53
N ALA A 84 5.80 -13.60 -1.28
CA ALA A 84 5.17 -14.72 -1.94
C ALA A 84 6.03 -15.97 -1.75
N ILE A 85 5.39 -17.13 -1.64
CA ILE A 85 6.08 -18.42 -1.54
C ILE A 85 6.26 -19.00 -2.95
N ASN A 86 7.24 -19.90 -3.12
CA ASN A 86 7.54 -20.59 -4.38
C ASN A 86 6.35 -21.35 -5.00
N ASP A 87 5.35 -21.75 -4.22
CA ASP A 87 4.13 -22.41 -4.72
C ASP A 87 3.04 -21.42 -5.16
N GLY A 88 3.31 -20.12 -5.06
CA GLY A 88 2.38 -19.04 -5.37
C GLY A 88 1.46 -18.63 -4.23
N SER A 89 1.54 -19.28 -3.06
CA SER A 89 0.73 -18.90 -1.90
C SER A 89 1.34 -17.74 -1.11
N ASN A 90 0.52 -17.08 -0.29
CA ASN A 90 1.00 -16.10 0.70
C ASN A 90 1.66 -16.82 1.88
N ALA A 91 2.65 -16.19 2.50
CA ALA A 91 3.21 -16.67 3.75
C ALA A 91 2.26 -16.46 4.92
N HIS A 92 2.41 -17.30 5.95
CA HIS A 92 1.55 -17.27 7.13
C HIS A 92 1.74 -16.02 8.00
N TYR A 93 2.91 -15.38 7.90
CA TYR A 93 3.26 -14.14 8.59
C TYR A 93 2.88 -12.89 7.78
N ASP A 94 2.46 -13.04 6.51
CA ASP A 94 2.13 -11.89 5.67
C ASP A 94 0.91 -11.14 6.22
N GLU A 95 1.10 -9.86 6.49
CA GLU A 95 0.02 -8.93 6.80
C GLU A 95 -0.69 -8.50 5.51
N SER A 96 -2.00 -8.29 5.57
CA SER A 96 -2.77 -7.73 4.47
C SER A 96 -2.96 -6.24 4.65
N CYS A 97 -2.74 -5.44 3.60
CA CYS A 97 -3.13 -4.04 3.60
C CYS A 97 -3.25 -3.50 2.19
N SER A 98 -4.03 -2.42 2.05
CA SER A 98 -4.19 -1.72 0.77
C SER A 98 -3.01 -0.83 0.37
N SER A 99 -2.03 -0.66 1.26
CA SER A 99 -0.81 0.12 1.02
C SER A 99 0.31 -0.68 0.33
N THR A 100 0.28 -2.02 0.39
CA THR A 100 1.23 -2.91 -0.30
C THR A 100 1.21 -2.66 -1.80
N LEU A 101 2.38 -2.43 -2.41
CA LEU A 101 2.49 -2.14 -3.84
C LEU A 101 2.78 -3.41 -4.66
N ALA A 102 3.61 -4.30 -4.15
CA ALA A 102 4.01 -5.54 -4.82
C ALA A 102 4.53 -6.57 -3.82
N SER A 103 4.91 -7.73 -4.32
CA SER A 103 5.61 -8.77 -3.56
C SER A 103 6.91 -9.19 -4.22
N THR A 104 7.81 -9.77 -3.43
CA THR A 104 8.91 -10.61 -3.93
C THR A 104 8.89 -11.95 -3.22
N PHE A 105 9.86 -12.83 -3.53
CA PHE A 105 9.87 -14.14 -2.92
C PHE A 105 10.44 -14.10 -1.51
N SER A 106 9.90 -14.97 -0.67
CA SER A 106 10.47 -15.30 0.64
C SER A 106 10.09 -16.75 0.94
N ASN A 107 10.16 -17.19 2.19
CA ASN A 107 9.81 -18.55 2.56
C ASN A 107 8.39 -18.70 3.10
N GLY A 108 7.77 -19.83 2.80
CA GLY A 108 6.57 -20.27 3.48
C GLY A 108 7.01 -21.13 4.64
N ALA A 109 6.95 -20.62 5.87
CA ALA A 109 7.52 -21.23 7.08
C ALA A 109 7.06 -22.65 7.47
N LYS A 110 6.38 -23.39 6.59
CA LYS A 110 6.06 -24.81 6.78
C LYS A 110 7.32 -25.67 6.84
N ASP A 111 8.39 -25.29 6.15
CA ASP A 111 9.69 -25.95 6.25
C ASP A 111 10.75 -24.97 6.77
N PRO A 112 11.15 -25.07 8.05
CA PRO A 112 12.16 -24.19 8.65
C PRO A 112 13.56 -24.39 8.08
N SER A 113 13.79 -25.42 7.25
CA SER A 113 15.04 -25.61 6.51
C SER A 113 15.08 -24.86 5.18
N THR A 114 13.97 -24.22 4.79
CA THR A 114 13.85 -23.44 3.55
C THR A 114 13.72 -21.95 3.83
N GLY A 115 14.45 -21.17 3.06
CA GLY A 115 14.62 -19.74 3.26
C GLY A 115 15.30 -19.07 2.07
N VAL A 116 15.45 -17.77 2.16
CA VAL A 116 16.29 -17.00 1.24
C VAL A 116 17.76 -17.29 1.57
N ALA A 117 18.53 -17.70 0.56
CA ALA A 117 19.95 -17.95 0.71
C ALA A 117 20.74 -16.64 0.62
N THR A 118 21.49 -16.30 1.67
CA THR A 118 22.24 -15.04 1.73
C THR A 118 23.44 -15.16 2.69
N THR A 119 24.25 -14.10 2.78
CA THR A 119 25.34 -13.97 3.75
C THR A 119 24.81 -13.83 5.17
N ASP A 120 25.57 -14.32 6.14
CA ASP A 120 25.24 -14.29 7.57
C ASP A 120 26.43 -13.80 8.41
N LEU A 121 26.16 -13.47 9.67
CA LEU A 121 27.13 -12.96 10.63
C LEU A 121 28.36 -13.88 10.74
N TYR A 122 29.50 -13.27 11.10
CA TYR A 122 30.76 -13.98 11.33
C TYR A 122 31.29 -14.72 10.09
N GLY A 123 31.07 -14.16 8.90
CA GLY A 123 31.55 -14.71 7.64
C GLY A 123 30.85 -16.01 7.24
N LYS A 124 29.60 -16.20 7.67
CA LYS A 124 28.80 -17.39 7.39
C LYS A 124 27.84 -17.15 6.23
N CYS A 125 27.12 -18.20 5.85
CA CYS A 125 25.99 -18.14 4.94
C CYS A 125 24.78 -18.77 5.63
N THR A 126 23.61 -18.25 5.33
CA THR A 126 22.32 -18.81 5.74
C THR A 126 21.51 -19.23 4.52
N LYS A 127 20.67 -20.26 4.70
CA LYS A 127 19.64 -20.68 3.74
C LYS A 127 18.24 -20.58 4.33
N THR A 128 18.12 -19.94 5.49
CA THR A 128 16.91 -19.92 6.32
C THR A 128 16.49 -18.50 6.67
N HIS A 129 16.98 -17.48 5.95
CA HIS A 129 16.46 -16.12 6.11
C HIS A 129 15.00 -16.07 5.63
N SER A 130 14.14 -15.37 6.36
CA SER A 130 12.69 -15.50 6.28
C SER A 130 11.98 -14.19 6.57
N GLY A 131 10.66 -14.16 6.35
CA GLY A 131 9.81 -13.01 6.63
C GLY A 131 9.70 -12.07 5.44
N THR A 132 8.79 -11.11 5.54
CA THR A 132 8.73 -9.94 4.65
C THR A 132 10.03 -9.13 4.70
N SER A 133 10.75 -9.22 5.81
CA SER A 133 12.11 -8.71 5.99
C SER A 133 13.13 -9.24 4.97
N ALA A 134 12.92 -10.44 4.41
CA ALA A 134 13.76 -10.99 3.33
C ALA A 134 13.27 -10.55 1.93
N ALA A 135 11.99 -10.21 1.80
CA ALA A 135 11.38 -9.75 0.55
C ALA A 135 11.81 -8.31 0.19
N ALA A 136 11.77 -7.38 1.16
CA ALA A 136 12.13 -5.98 0.90
C ALA A 136 13.56 -5.79 0.32
N PRO A 137 14.62 -6.48 0.78
CA PRO A 137 15.94 -6.44 0.15
C PRO A 137 15.97 -6.97 -1.29
N GLU A 138 15.17 -7.97 -1.64
CA GLU A 138 15.08 -8.43 -3.04
C GLU A 138 14.50 -7.33 -3.94
N ALA A 139 13.42 -6.68 -3.50
CA ALA A 139 12.84 -5.54 -4.21
C ALA A 139 13.85 -4.39 -4.36
N ALA A 140 14.62 -4.09 -3.31
CA ALA A 140 15.70 -3.11 -3.35
C ALA A 140 16.77 -3.47 -4.42
N GLY A 141 17.12 -4.75 -4.54
CA GLY A 141 18.01 -5.24 -5.60
C GLY A 141 17.42 -5.03 -7.00
N VAL A 142 16.13 -5.33 -7.19
CA VAL A 142 15.44 -5.07 -8.47
C VAL A 142 15.41 -3.58 -8.82
N PHE A 143 15.16 -2.70 -7.85
CA PHE A 143 15.23 -1.26 -8.06
C PHE A 143 16.63 -0.78 -8.42
N ALA A 144 17.68 -1.34 -7.81
CA ALA A 144 19.06 -1.02 -8.18
C ALA A 144 19.33 -1.35 -9.66
N LEU A 145 18.85 -2.49 -10.17
CA LEU A 145 18.95 -2.84 -11.59
C LEU A 145 18.18 -1.86 -12.49
N ALA A 146 16.99 -1.42 -12.07
CA ALA A 146 16.20 -0.44 -12.82
C ALA A 146 16.91 0.93 -12.86
N LEU A 147 17.50 1.37 -11.75
CA LEU A 147 18.28 2.60 -11.64
C LEU A 147 19.59 2.54 -12.44
N GLU A 148 20.23 1.37 -12.50
CA GLU A 148 21.40 1.17 -13.37
C GLU A 148 21.02 1.34 -14.84
N ALA A 149 19.87 0.77 -15.24
CA ALA A 149 19.36 0.90 -16.60
C ALA A 149 18.87 2.33 -16.92
N SER A 150 18.38 3.06 -15.92
CA SER A 150 17.87 4.43 -16.08
C SER A 150 18.14 5.27 -14.81
N PRO A 151 19.29 5.98 -14.74
CA PRO A 151 19.69 6.70 -13.52
C PRO A 151 18.79 7.85 -13.10
N HIS A 152 17.98 8.36 -14.04
CA HIS A 152 17.12 9.53 -13.87
C HIS A 152 15.72 9.19 -13.34
N LEU A 153 15.42 7.91 -13.05
CA LEU A 153 14.16 7.54 -12.43
C LEU A 153 13.99 8.21 -11.07
N THR A 154 12.85 8.85 -10.87
CA THR A 154 12.45 9.41 -9.59
C THR A 154 11.90 8.34 -8.64
N TRP A 155 11.74 8.67 -7.37
CA TRP A 155 11.10 7.77 -6.39
C TRP A 155 9.68 7.36 -6.80
N ARG A 156 8.93 8.25 -7.49
CA ARG A 156 7.61 7.94 -8.05
C ARG A 156 7.71 7.04 -9.27
N ASP A 157 8.63 7.33 -10.18
CA ASP A 157 8.82 6.49 -11.38
C ASP A 157 9.05 5.03 -11.01
N ILE A 158 9.80 4.77 -9.94
CA ILE A 158 10.00 3.41 -9.41
C ILE A 158 8.68 2.77 -8.96
N GLN A 159 7.79 3.51 -8.30
CA GLN A 159 6.48 2.98 -7.91
C GLN A 159 5.60 2.71 -9.14
N HIS A 160 5.57 3.61 -10.12
CA HIS A 160 4.85 3.40 -11.38
C HIS A 160 5.35 2.17 -12.15
N LEU A 161 6.68 2.02 -12.29
CA LEU A 161 7.29 0.83 -12.88
C LEU A 161 6.85 -0.43 -12.12
N THR A 162 6.89 -0.40 -10.79
CA THR A 162 6.46 -1.53 -9.94
C THR A 162 5.02 -1.95 -10.24
N VAL A 163 4.08 -0.99 -10.28
CA VAL A 163 2.67 -1.27 -10.60
C VAL A 163 2.53 -1.89 -12.00
N LEU A 164 3.21 -1.32 -12.99
CA LEU A 164 3.06 -1.68 -14.40
C LEU A 164 3.76 -3.00 -14.77
N THR A 165 4.81 -3.40 -14.04
CA THR A 165 5.61 -4.58 -14.39
C THR A 165 5.43 -5.77 -13.46
N SER A 166 4.84 -5.59 -12.28
CA SER A 166 4.54 -6.70 -11.37
C SER A 166 3.47 -7.63 -11.97
N LYS A 167 3.59 -8.93 -11.68
CA LYS A 167 2.79 -9.99 -12.30
C LYS A 167 2.03 -10.81 -11.26
N ARG A 168 0.77 -11.10 -11.57
CA ARG A 168 -0.05 -12.00 -10.76
C ARG A 168 0.49 -13.43 -10.68
N ASN A 169 1.17 -13.95 -11.71
CA ASN A 169 1.89 -15.25 -11.74
C ASN A 169 1.32 -16.37 -10.83
N SER A 170 0.08 -16.81 -11.07
CA SER A 170 -0.58 -17.88 -10.30
C SER A 170 -0.65 -17.65 -8.78
N LEU A 171 -0.45 -16.42 -8.30
CA LEU A 171 -0.50 -16.09 -6.88
C LEU A 171 -1.90 -16.26 -6.32
N PHE A 172 -2.02 -16.82 -5.13
CA PHE A 172 -3.30 -17.00 -4.45
C PHE A 172 -3.19 -16.91 -2.93
N ASP A 173 -4.24 -16.42 -2.28
CA ASP A 173 -4.37 -16.52 -0.83
C ASP A 173 -4.75 -17.96 -0.45
N ALA A 174 -3.87 -18.64 0.29
CA ALA A 174 -4.10 -20.02 0.73
C ALA A 174 -5.37 -20.17 1.59
N LYS A 175 -5.77 -19.11 2.31
CA LYS A 175 -6.95 -19.06 3.17
C LYS A 175 -8.18 -18.46 2.47
N ARG A 176 -8.05 -18.01 1.21
CA ARG A 176 -9.14 -17.44 0.38
C ARG A 176 -9.86 -16.25 1.05
N ARG A 177 -9.16 -15.44 1.83
CA ARG A 177 -9.68 -14.21 2.45
C ARG A 177 -9.66 -13.06 1.44
N PHE A 178 -8.61 -12.99 0.62
CA PHE A 178 -8.41 -11.95 -0.38
C PHE A 178 -8.33 -12.52 -1.80
N SER A 179 -9.34 -12.21 -2.60
CA SER A 179 -9.37 -12.53 -4.04
C SER A 179 -8.74 -11.39 -4.84
N TRP A 180 -8.08 -11.75 -5.94
CA TRP A 180 -7.68 -10.78 -6.96
C TRP A 180 -8.89 -10.02 -7.50
N ARG A 181 -8.75 -8.70 -7.61
CA ARG A 181 -9.77 -7.79 -8.14
C ARG A 181 -9.17 -6.93 -9.23
N MET A 182 -10.00 -6.46 -10.14
CA MET A 182 -9.61 -5.46 -11.12
C MET A 182 -10.12 -4.09 -10.66
N ASN A 183 -9.26 -3.08 -10.78
CA ASN A 183 -9.63 -1.70 -10.50
C ASN A 183 -10.33 -1.04 -11.71
N GLY A 184 -10.72 0.22 -11.57
CA GLY A 184 -11.50 0.98 -12.56
C GLY A 184 -10.81 1.21 -13.90
N VAL A 185 -9.49 0.97 -13.99
CA VAL A 185 -8.71 1.06 -15.24
C VAL A 185 -8.19 -0.29 -15.71
N GLY A 186 -8.62 -1.39 -15.10
CA GLY A 186 -8.29 -2.76 -15.52
C GLY A 186 -6.99 -3.32 -14.93
N LEU A 187 -6.42 -2.70 -13.89
CA LEU A 187 -5.27 -3.26 -13.18
C LEU A 187 -5.74 -4.28 -12.13
N GLU A 188 -5.15 -5.48 -12.16
CA GLU A 188 -5.35 -6.48 -11.12
C GLU A 188 -4.57 -6.13 -9.84
N TYR A 189 -5.21 -6.25 -8.69
CA TYR A 189 -4.62 -6.05 -7.36
C TYR A 189 -5.12 -7.09 -6.35
N ASN A 190 -4.36 -7.25 -5.26
CA ASN A 190 -4.69 -8.08 -4.10
C ASN A 190 -4.08 -7.48 -2.83
N HIS A 191 -4.79 -7.52 -1.69
CA HIS A 191 -4.32 -6.98 -0.40
C HIS A 191 -3.06 -7.66 0.16
N LEU A 192 -2.77 -8.89 -0.25
CA LEU A 192 -1.55 -9.61 0.15
C LEU A 192 -0.41 -9.36 -0.85
N PHE A 193 -0.72 -9.29 -2.15
CA PHE A 193 0.29 -9.29 -3.21
C PHE A 193 0.50 -7.94 -3.90
N GLY A 194 -0.24 -6.90 -3.50
CA GLY A 194 -0.31 -5.64 -4.23
C GLY A 194 -0.70 -5.88 -5.70
N PHE A 195 0.11 -5.35 -6.62
CA PHE A 195 -0.05 -5.56 -8.07
C PHE A 195 0.61 -6.86 -8.58
N GLY A 196 1.18 -7.69 -7.70
CA GLY A 196 1.82 -8.97 -8.02
C GLY A 196 3.29 -9.06 -7.62
N VAL A 197 3.92 -10.16 -8.00
CA VAL A 197 5.37 -10.36 -7.81
C VAL A 197 6.15 -9.52 -8.81
N MET A 198 7.21 -8.86 -8.33
CA MET A 198 8.08 -8.04 -9.16
C MET A 198 8.80 -8.87 -10.25
N ASP A 199 8.85 -8.34 -11.46
CA ASP A 199 9.61 -8.91 -12.57
C ASP A 199 10.78 -7.97 -12.92
N ALA A 200 11.99 -8.37 -12.53
CA ALA A 200 13.19 -7.57 -12.75
C ALA A 200 13.48 -7.32 -14.23
N GLY A 201 13.24 -8.31 -15.09
CA GLY A 201 13.46 -8.18 -16.53
C GLY A 201 12.47 -7.19 -17.15
N ALA A 202 11.20 -7.29 -16.80
CA ALA A 202 10.17 -6.36 -17.27
C ALA A 202 10.41 -4.93 -16.73
N MET A 203 10.78 -4.80 -15.46
CA MET A 203 11.09 -3.50 -14.84
C MET A 203 12.26 -2.82 -15.54
N VAL A 204 13.39 -3.52 -15.73
CA VAL A 204 14.56 -3.00 -16.44
C VAL A 204 14.23 -2.67 -17.90
N ALA A 205 13.47 -3.53 -18.58
CA ALA A 205 13.09 -3.30 -19.97
C ALA A 205 12.22 -2.04 -20.14
N LEU A 206 11.27 -1.81 -19.23
CA LEU A 206 10.42 -0.62 -19.27
C LEU A 206 11.16 0.64 -18.77
N ALA A 207 12.07 0.50 -17.80
CA ALA A 207 12.90 1.59 -17.28
C ALA A 207 13.77 2.25 -18.36
N ARG A 208 14.28 1.48 -19.33
CA ARG A 208 15.12 1.98 -20.44
C ARG A 208 14.40 2.97 -21.35
N ASP A 209 13.10 2.78 -21.54
CA ASP A 209 12.27 3.65 -22.38
C ASP A 209 11.41 4.60 -21.54
N TRP A 210 11.65 4.66 -20.22
CA TRP A 210 10.81 5.41 -19.30
C TRP A 210 10.95 6.91 -19.52
N VAL A 211 9.81 7.59 -19.45
CA VAL A 211 9.71 9.05 -19.42
C VAL A 211 9.14 9.41 -18.06
N THR A 212 9.85 10.23 -17.30
CA THR A 212 9.46 10.62 -15.95
C THR A 212 8.03 11.14 -15.91
N VAL A 213 7.27 10.67 -14.92
CA VAL A 213 5.86 11.06 -14.75
C VAL A 213 5.73 12.57 -14.44
N PRO A 214 4.58 13.18 -14.77
CA PRO A 214 4.32 14.59 -14.48
C PRO A 214 4.46 14.95 -12.99
N PRO A 215 4.54 16.25 -12.64
CA PRO A 215 4.59 16.70 -11.26
C PRO A 215 3.46 16.12 -10.40
N ARG A 216 3.79 15.77 -9.16
CA ARG A 216 2.83 15.25 -8.17
C ARG A 216 2.02 16.41 -7.59
N TYR A 217 0.70 16.23 -7.55
CA TYR A 217 -0.23 17.11 -6.85
C TYR A 217 -0.89 16.39 -5.68
N HIS A 218 -1.44 17.16 -4.75
CA HIS A 218 -2.25 16.64 -3.65
C HIS A 218 -3.52 17.47 -3.52
N CYS A 219 -4.67 16.81 -3.57
CA CYS A 219 -5.98 17.43 -3.43
C CYS A 219 -6.64 16.97 -2.13
N GLN A 220 -7.03 17.91 -1.27
CA GLN A 220 -7.97 17.64 -0.19
C GLN A 220 -9.37 17.63 -0.78
N ALA A 221 -9.83 16.45 -1.19
CA ALA A 221 -11.01 16.27 -2.02
C ALA A 221 -12.35 16.40 -1.28
N GLY A 222 -12.30 16.47 0.06
CA GLY A 222 -13.45 16.76 0.91
C GLY A 222 -13.20 16.38 2.35
N ILE A 223 -14.01 16.93 3.24
CA ILE A 223 -14.06 16.58 4.66
C ILE A 223 -15.52 16.24 4.99
N TYR A 224 -15.71 15.17 5.73
CA TYR A 224 -17.01 14.79 6.28
C TYR A 224 -16.91 14.78 7.81
N GLN A 225 -17.71 15.61 8.48
CA GLN A 225 -17.64 15.84 9.94
C GLN A 225 -18.92 15.41 10.68
N THR A 226 -19.82 14.71 10.00
CA THR A 226 -21.03 14.18 10.64
C THR A 226 -20.72 12.85 11.31
N HIS A 227 -21.24 12.65 12.52
CA HIS A 227 -21.02 11.42 13.25
C HIS A 227 -21.75 10.25 12.58
N GLY A 228 -21.01 9.18 12.26
CA GLY A 228 -21.56 7.93 11.75
C GLY A 228 -21.43 6.84 12.80
N ARG A 229 -22.56 6.37 13.37
CA ARG A 229 -22.56 5.22 14.28
C ARG A 229 -22.56 3.91 13.49
N MET A 230 -21.76 2.96 13.94
CA MET A 230 -21.72 1.58 13.43
C MET A 230 -21.89 0.60 14.59
N THR A 231 -22.59 -0.50 14.32
CA THR A 231 -22.81 -1.60 15.26
C THR A 231 -22.56 -2.93 14.56
N VAL A 232 -22.59 -4.04 15.30
CA VAL A 232 -22.45 -5.40 14.76
C VAL A 232 -23.48 -5.75 13.67
N ASN A 233 -24.65 -5.10 13.69
CA ASN A 233 -25.74 -5.38 12.75
C ASN A 233 -25.96 -4.24 11.75
N GLU A 234 -25.31 -3.10 11.93
CA GLU A 234 -25.56 -1.90 11.15
C GLU A 234 -24.23 -1.25 10.73
N SER A 235 -23.89 -1.37 9.45
CA SER A 235 -22.76 -0.66 8.85
C SER A 235 -23.15 0.77 8.49
N VAL A 236 -22.19 1.69 8.53
CA VAL A 236 -22.36 3.06 8.04
C VAL A 236 -21.62 3.24 6.70
N SER A 237 -22.24 3.97 5.76
CA SER A 237 -21.61 4.38 4.49
C SER A 237 -21.64 5.90 4.38
N LEU A 238 -20.47 6.53 4.53
CA LEU A 238 -20.29 7.98 4.46
C LEU A 238 -19.80 8.36 3.06
N LYS A 239 -20.32 9.46 2.51
CA LYS A 239 -20.08 9.83 1.10
C LYS A 239 -19.39 11.18 1.00
N ILE A 240 -18.38 11.26 0.14
CA ILE A 240 -17.78 12.52 -0.32
C ILE A 240 -17.89 12.55 -1.84
N THR A 241 -18.57 13.56 -2.39
CA THR A 241 -18.58 13.83 -3.83
C THR A 241 -17.55 14.91 -4.11
N THR A 242 -16.64 14.65 -5.05
CA THR A 242 -15.51 15.54 -5.36
C THR A 242 -15.33 15.71 -6.86
N ASP A 243 -14.91 16.90 -7.27
CA ASP A 243 -14.39 17.20 -8.60
C ASP A 243 -12.85 17.06 -8.68
N ALA A 244 -12.24 16.54 -7.60
CA ALA A 244 -10.80 16.34 -7.47
C ALA A 244 -9.97 17.63 -7.64
N CYS A 245 -10.47 18.73 -7.06
CA CYS A 245 -9.83 20.05 -7.12
C CYS A 245 -9.72 20.57 -8.56
N SER A 246 -10.75 20.30 -9.37
CA SER A 246 -10.81 20.71 -10.78
C SER A 246 -10.54 22.20 -10.95
N GLY A 247 -9.65 22.56 -11.88
CA GLY A 247 -9.34 23.96 -12.19
C GLY A 247 -8.44 24.69 -11.19
N THR A 248 -7.95 24.03 -10.13
CA THR A 248 -7.00 24.63 -9.17
C THR A 248 -5.56 24.16 -9.44
N GLU A 249 -4.60 24.71 -8.68
CA GLU A 249 -3.20 24.27 -8.71
C GLU A 249 -2.98 22.88 -8.10
N THR A 250 -4.00 22.30 -7.46
CA THR A 250 -3.95 20.99 -6.79
C THR A 250 -4.76 19.91 -7.49
N GLU A 251 -5.23 20.17 -8.71
CA GLU A 251 -6.03 19.24 -9.51
C GLU A 251 -5.35 17.87 -9.70
N VAL A 252 -6.08 16.79 -9.44
CA VAL A 252 -5.62 15.40 -9.65
C VAL A 252 -6.61 14.66 -10.56
N LEU A 253 -6.13 14.15 -11.69
CA LEU A 253 -6.95 13.43 -12.69
C LEU A 253 -6.53 11.97 -12.88
N TYR A 254 -5.34 11.61 -12.43
CA TYR A 254 -4.78 10.27 -12.51
C TYR A 254 -4.16 9.91 -11.16
N LEU A 255 -4.79 8.99 -10.44
CA LEU A 255 -4.40 8.63 -9.09
C LEU A 255 -3.07 7.87 -8.99
N GLU A 256 -2.35 8.11 -7.90
CA GLU A 256 -1.21 7.31 -7.42
C GLU A 256 -1.59 6.72 -6.06
N HIS A 257 -1.62 7.57 -5.02
CA HIS A 257 -2.02 7.19 -3.66
C HIS A 257 -3.31 7.87 -3.27
N VAL A 258 -4.14 7.19 -2.48
CA VAL A 258 -5.31 7.79 -1.82
C VAL A 258 -5.21 7.56 -0.32
N GLN A 259 -5.45 8.59 0.48
CA GLN A 259 -5.56 8.46 1.93
C GLN A 259 -6.95 8.83 2.42
N ALA A 260 -7.51 8.00 3.30
CA ALA A 260 -8.65 8.34 4.14
C ALA A 260 -8.11 8.67 5.53
N VAL A 261 -8.07 9.96 5.87
CA VAL A 261 -7.60 10.44 7.18
C VAL A 261 -8.78 10.41 8.14
N ILE A 262 -8.82 9.44 9.05
CA ILE A 262 -10.00 9.11 9.84
C ILE A 262 -9.78 9.39 11.33
N THR A 263 -10.79 9.98 11.96
CA THR A 263 -10.94 10.02 13.42
C THR A 263 -12.15 9.20 13.82
N LEU A 264 -11.94 8.15 14.61
CA LEU A 264 -13.00 7.26 15.09
C LEU A 264 -12.71 6.77 16.51
N ASN A 265 -13.76 6.41 17.24
CA ASN A 265 -13.65 5.63 18.47
C ASN A 265 -14.55 4.39 18.38
N ALA A 266 -14.21 3.36 19.14
CA ALA A 266 -14.99 2.14 19.24
C ALA A 266 -14.90 1.57 20.65
N THR A 267 -15.88 0.76 21.04
CA THR A 267 -15.82 -0.04 22.26
C THR A 267 -14.65 -1.02 22.23
N ARG A 268 -14.29 -1.48 21.03
CA ARG A 268 -13.11 -2.29 20.74
C ARG A 268 -12.58 -1.99 19.34
N ARG A 269 -11.40 -1.36 19.25
CA ARG A 269 -10.80 -0.90 17.99
C ARG A 269 -10.53 -2.05 17.01
N GLY A 270 -10.06 -3.19 17.51
CA GLY A 270 -9.76 -4.37 16.70
C GLY A 270 -10.95 -5.00 15.99
N ASP A 271 -12.19 -4.66 16.38
CA ASP A 271 -13.39 -5.16 15.70
C ASP A 271 -13.84 -4.25 14.54
N VAL A 272 -13.25 -3.07 14.39
CA VAL A 272 -13.58 -2.13 13.32
C VAL A 272 -13.01 -2.64 11.99
N GLN A 273 -13.83 -2.66 10.95
CA GLN A 273 -13.40 -2.84 9.57
C GLN A 273 -13.78 -1.63 8.74
N LEU A 274 -12.85 -1.19 7.88
CA LEU A 274 -13.04 -0.02 7.03
C LEU A 274 -12.79 -0.39 5.57
N PHE A 275 -13.67 0.10 4.70
CA PHE A 275 -13.52 -0.01 3.27
C PHE A 275 -13.66 1.36 2.60
N LEU A 276 -12.79 1.63 1.64
CA LEU A 276 -12.89 2.79 0.76
C LEU A 276 -13.30 2.32 -0.64
N VAL A 277 -14.32 2.94 -1.21
CA VAL A 277 -14.80 2.66 -2.57
C VAL A 277 -14.60 3.89 -3.44
N SER A 278 -13.90 3.72 -4.57
CA SER A 278 -13.69 4.78 -5.55
C SER A 278 -14.93 5.02 -6.43
N PRO A 279 -15.02 6.16 -7.13
CA PRO A 279 -16.10 6.44 -8.07
C PRO A 279 -16.22 5.42 -9.21
N LEU A 280 -15.12 4.74 -9.57
CA LEU A 280 -15.10 3.67 -10.57
C LEU A 280 -15.41 2.29 -9.99
N GLY A 281 -15.77 2.19 -8.71
CA GLY A 281 -16.23 0.96 -8.07
C GLY A 281 -15.12 0.12 -7.42
N THR A 282 -13.88 0.60 -7.40
CA THR A 282 -12.76 -0.12 -6.76
C THR A 282 -12.90 -0.09 -5.25
N LYS A 283 -13.16 -1.25 -4.66
CA LYS A 283 -13.33 -1.43 -3.21
C LYS A 283 -12.03 -1.91 -2.58
N SER A 284 -11.47 -1.10 -1.69
CA SER A 284 -10.28 -1.39 -0.87
C SER A 284 -10.67 -1.56 0.59
N MET A 285 -10.44 -2.73 1.17
CA MET A 285 -10.35 -2.86 2.63
C MET A 285 -9.11 -2.09 3.08
N ILE A 286 -9.31 -1.02 3.85
CA ILE A 286 -8.24 -0.14 4.37
C ILE A 286 -7.93 -0.43 5.85
N LEU A 287 -8.81 -1.19 6.53
CA LEU A 287 -8.55 -1.76 7.85
C LEU A 287 -9.30 -3.10 7.95
N SER A 288 -8.57 -4.20 8.15
CA SER A 288 -9.11 -5.50 8.51
C SER A 288 -9.35 -5.61 10.01
N ARG A 289 -10.10 -6.64 10.41
CA ARG A 289 -10.28 -6.98 11.83
C ARG A 289 -8.93 -7.39 12.41
N ARG A 290 -8.59 -6.88 13.59
CA ARG A 290 -7.37 -7.22 14.34
C ARG A 290 -7.75 -7.84 15.68
N PRO A 291 -7.81 -9.18 15.79
CA PRO A 291 -8.36 -9.85 16.97
C PRO A 291 -7.60 -9.58 18.27
N ASN A 292 -6.33 -9.16 18.19
CA ASN A 292 -5.51 -8.88 19.35
C ASN A 292 -5.67 -7.44 19.89
N ASP A 293 -6.19 -6.52 19.07
CA ASP A 293 -6.38 -5.10 19.39
C ASP A 293 -7.62 -4.89 20.27
N ASP A 294 -7.41 -4.85 21.58
CA ASP A 294 -8.42 -4.64 22.61
C ASP A 294 -8.56 -3.18 23.05
N ASP A 295 -8.01 -2.22 22.27
CA ASP A 295 -8.15 -0.80 22.58
C ASP A 295 -9.63 -0.38 22.63
N SER A 296 -10.00 0.27 23.74
CA SER A 296 -11.35 0.77 24.02
C SER A 296 -11.34 2.27 24.35
N ARG A 297 -10.17 2.93 24.24
CA ARG A 297 -9.95 4.29 24.75
C ARG A 297 -9.53 5.24 23.64
N ASP A 298 -8.55 4.85 22.83
CA ASP A 298 -7.86 5.77 21.94
C ASP A 298 -8.53 5.86 20.57
N GLY A 299 -8.98 4.73 20.04
CA GLY A 299 -9.50 4.61 18.68
C GLY A 299 -8.44 4.96 17.64
N PHE A 300 -8.83 5.72 16.61
CA PHE A 300 -7.92 6.36 15.66
C PHE A 300 -8.13 7.87 15.70
N THR A 301 -7.05 8.64 15.72
CA THR A 301 -7.09 10.10 15.69
C THR A 301 -6.33 10.61 14.47
N LYS A 302 -7.05 11.14 13.48
CA LYS A 302 -6.50 11.62 12.21
C LYS A 302 -5.51 10.62 11.57
N TRP A 303 -5.85 9.33 11.64
CA TRP A 303 -4.98 8.28 11.11
C TRP A 303 -5.12 8.19 9.58
N PRO A 304 -4.03 8.29 8.81
CA PRO A 304 -4.07 8.36 7.35
C PRO A 304 -4.02 6.97 6.70
N PHE A 305 -5.12 6.22 6.76
CA PHE A 305 -5.23 4.93 6.05
C PHE A 305 -5.01 5.13 4.55
N MET A 306 -4.19 4.28 3.92
CA MET A 306 -3.75 4.48 2.54
C MET A 306 -4.15 3.32 1.63
N THR A 307 -4.49 3.60 0.36
CA THR A 307 -4.66 2.59 -0.68
C THR A 307 -3.91 2.95 -1.96
N THR A 308 -3.31 1.93 -2.58
CA THR A 308 -2.71 1.98 -3.92
C THR A 308 -3.62 1.32 -4.98
N HIS A 309 -4.70 0.63 -4.57
CA HIS A 309 -5.52 -0.17 -5.50
C HIS A 309 -6.22 0.63 -6.58
N THR A 310 -6.46 1.92 -6.34
CA THR A 310 -7.09 2.85 -7.28
C THR A 310 -6.08 3.52 -8.21
N TRP A 311 -4.85 2.98 -8.31
CA TRP A 311 -3.80 3.54 -9.15
C TRP A 311 -4.30 3.77 -10.58
N ALA A 312 -3.97 4.94 -11.12
CA ALA A 312 -4.33 5.44 -12.43
C ALA A 312 -5.82 5.69 -12.70
N GLU A 313 -6.71 5.57 -11.70
CA GLU A 313 -8.12 5.92 -11.86
C GLU A 313 -8.36 7.45 -11.93
N ASP A 314 -9.50 7.84 -12.50
CA ASP A 314 -10.07 9.18 -12.35
C ASP A 314 -10.76 9.28 -10.97
N PRO A 315 -10.31 10.18 -10.09
CA PRO A 315 -10.89 10.30 -8.77
C PRO A 315 -12.21 11.09 -8.69
N ARG A 316 -12.67 11.69 -9.80
CA ARG A 316 -13.89 12.52 -9.79
C ARG A 316 -15.14 11.68 -9.61
N GLY A 317 -16.06 12.18 -8.79
CA GLY A 317 -17.32 11.52 -8.46
C GLY A 317 -17.45 11.21 -6.97
N THR A 318 -18.22 10.18 -6.65
CA THR A 318 -18.59 9.85 -5.27
C THR A 318 -17.70 8.77 -4.70
N TRP A 319 -17.00 9.11 -3.62
CA TRP A 319 -16.25 8.18 -2.77
C TRP A 319 -17.12 7.74 -1.60
N HIS A 320 -17.00 6.47 -1.24
CA HIS A 320 -17.68 5.89 -0.08
C HIS A 320 -16.67 5.38 0.95
N LEU A 321 -16.80 5.84 2.19
CA LEU A 321 -16.19 5.20 3.35
C LEU A 321 -17.24 4.31 4.01
N GLU A 322 -17.07 3.01 3.91
CA GLU A 322 -17.90 2.02 4.60
C GLU A 322 -17.20 1.58 5.89
N ALA A 323 -17.90 1.68 7.01
CA ALA A 323 -17.39 1.26 8.31
C ALA A 323 -18.37 0.29 8.97
N MET A 324 -17.83 -0.78 9.56
CA MET A 324 -18.62 -1.83 10.21
C MET A 324 -17.87 -2.43 11.39
N ILE A 325 -18.62 -3.08 12.28
CA ILE A 325 -18.07 -3.87 13.39
C ILE A 325 -18.15 -5.35 13.01
N ALA A 326 -17.01 -6.04 12.99
CA ALA A 326 -16.93 -7.46 12.67
C ALA A 326 -17.63 -8.33 13.72
N ARG A 327 -18.21 -9.45 13.29
CA ARG A 327 -18.83 -10.44 14.20
C ARG A 327 -17.75 -11.39 14.77
N GLY A 328 -17.70 -11.49 16.10
CA GLY A 328 -16.71 -12.27 16.89
C GLY A 328 -15.69 -11.32 17.53
N SER A 329 -15.45 -11.28 18.85
CA SER A 329 -15.19 -12.38 19.80
C SER A 329 -15.62 -12.06 21.25
N THR A 330 -16.75 -11.39 21.49
CA THR A 330 -17.37 -11.44 22.82
C THR A 330 -18.19 -12.71 22.96
N SER A 331 -17.54 -13.87 22.86
CA SER A 331 -17.97 -15.03 23.65
C SER A 331 -17.33 -14.86 25.03
N SER A 332 -17.80 -13.86 25.78
CA SER A 332 -17.74 -14.01 27.21
C SER A 332 -18.50 -15.31 27.51
N SER A 333 -17.94 -16.13 28.39
CA SER A 333 -18.58 -17.33 28.93
C SER A 333 -19.91 -17.05 29.67
N SER A 334 -20.46 -15.84 29.55
CA SER A 334 -21.71 -15.35 30.15
C SER A 334 -22.84 -15.09 29.15
N GLY A 335 -22.69 -15.40 27.85
CA GLY A 335 -23.81 -15.40 26.90
C GLY A 335 -24.43 -14.03 26.57
N SER A 336 -23.78 -12.93 26.95
CA SER A 336 -24.16 -11.58 26.53
C SER A 336 -23.23 -11.14 25.40
N VAL A 337 -23.76 -11.03 24.18
CA VAL A 337 -23.12 -10.25 23.11
C VAL A 337 -23.02 -8.83 23.62
N GLU A 338 -21.83 -8.38 24.02
CA GLU A 338 -21.64 -6.95 24.27
C GLU A 338 -22.03 -6.21 22.99
N SER A 339 -22.81 -5.15 23.13
CA SER A 339 -23.14 -4.25 22.03
C SER A 339 -21.86 -3.55 21.59
N ALA A 340 -21.07 -4.20 20.73
CA ALA A 340 -19.90 -3.61 20.15
C ALA A 340 -20.34 -2.50 19.19
N GLU A 341 -19.85 -1.29 19.46
CA GLU A 341 -20.25 -0.06 18.78
C GLU A 341 -19.00 0.75 18.41
N GLY A 342 -19.14 1.55 17.36
CA GLY A 342 -18.14 2.55 17.01
C GLY A 342 -18.75 3.79 16.37
N TRP A 343 -17.98 4.87 16.35
CA TRP A 343 -18.40 6.15 15.79
C TRP A 343 -17.27 6.73 14.95
N ILE A 344 -17.53 6.90 13.66
CA ILE A 344 -16.72 7.77 12.80
C ILE A 344 -17.09 9.20 13.14
N LYS A 345 -16.12 10.00 13.60
CA LYS A 345 -16.33 11.41 13.96
C LYS A 345 -16.02 12.33 12.80
N GLU A 346 -14.96 12.01 12.08
CA GLU A 346 -14.47 12.80 10.96
C GLU A 346 -13.71 11.88 10.00
N TRP A 347 -13.84 12.15 8.69
CA TRP A 347 -12.85 11.67 7.73
C TRP A 347 -12.58 12.70 6.64
N THR A 348 -11.33 12.75 6.20
CA THR A 348 -10.87 13.60 5.09
C THR A 348 -10.34 12.72 3.97
N LEU A 349 -10.76 13.01 2.74
CA LEU A 349 -10.26 12.34 1.54
C LEU A 349 -9.08 13.13 0.96
N MET A 350 -7.92 12.48 0.89
CA MET A 350 -6.70 13.03 0.28
C MET A 350 -6.36 12.23 -0.97
N LEU A 351 -6.23 12.94 -2.09
CA LEU A 351 -5.88 12.35 -3.39
C LEU A 351 -4.47 12.80 -3.77
N HIS A 352 -3.64 11.86 -4.21
CA HIS A 352 -2.30 12.12 -4.73
C HIS A 352 -2.18 11.57 -6.14
N GLY A 353 -1.52 12.31 -7.03
CA GLY A 353 -1.32 11.87 -8.39
C GLY A 353 -0.95 13.01 -9.32
N THR A 354 -1.32 12.88 -10.60
CA THR A 354 -0.98 13.85 -11.63
C THR A 354 -2.23 14.51 -12.24
N ARG A 355 -2.02 15.72 -12.75
CA ARG A 355 -2.99 16.42 -13.60
C ARG A 355 -2.92 15.92 -15.03
N GLN A 356 -1.70 15.77 -15.56
CA GLN A 356 -1.46 15.26 -16.92
C GLN A 356 -1.36 13.73 -16.92
N ALA A 357 -1.70 13.10 -18.06
CA ALA A 357 -1.65 11.65 -18.18
C ALA A 357 -0.19 11.17 -18.08
N PRO A 358 0.14 10.23 -17.18
CA PRO A 358 1.52 9.87 -16.89
C PRO A 358 2.19 9.02 -17.99
N TYR A 359 1.42 8.41 -18.89
CA TYR A 359 1.94 7.39 -19.80
C TYR A 359 1.78 7.71 -21.29
N ASP A 360 1.27 8.88 -21.66
CA ASP A 360 0.94 9.24 -23.05
C ASP A 360 2.12 9.03 -24.01
N HIS A 361 3.33 9.33 -23.57
CA HIS A 361 4.56 9.30 -24.38
C HIS A 361 5.25 7.92 -24.44
N LEU A 362 4.86 6.96 -23.60
CA LEU A 362 5.53 5.66 -23.54
C LEU A 362 5.09 4.72 -24.68
N PRO A 363 6.01 4.05 -25.39
CA PRO A 363 5.64 3.07 -26.41
C PRO A 363 5.05 1.81 -25.78
N VAL A 364 3.97 1.29 -26.36
CA VAL A 364 3.38 0.00 -25.97
C VAL A 364 4.02 -1.09 -26.81
N LYS A 365 4.90 -1.90 -26.20
CA LYS A 365 5.55 -3.04 -26.88
C LYS A 365 4.70 -4.32 -26.86
N ASP A 366 3.95 -4.53 -25.78
CA ASP A 366 3.05 -5.66 -25.61
C ASP A 366 1.62 -5.13 -25.41
N PRO A 367 0.65 -5.45 -26.30
CA PRO A 367 -0.74 -5.00 -26.19
C PRO A 367 -1.49 -5.56 -24.97
N HIS A 368 -0.97 -6.60 -24.33
CA HIS A 368 -1.54 -7.18 -23.12
C HIS A 368 -0.85 -6.70 -21.83
N SER A 369 0.18 -5.85 -21.94
CA SER A 369 0.84 -5.27 -20.77
C SER A 369 -0.10 -4.35 -19.99
N LYS A 370 0.15 -4.21 -18.68
CA LYS A 370 -0.56 -3.24 -17.83
C LYS A 370 -0.45 -1.81 -18.36
N LEU A 371 0.69 -1.45 -18.97
CA LEU A 371 0.88 -0.16 -19.63
C LEU A 371 -0.14 0.03 -20.78
N ALA A 372 -0.32 -0.99 -21.62
CA ALA A 372 -1.31 -0.94 -22.71
C ALA A 372 -2.73 -0.77 -22.18
N ILE A 373 -3.09 -1.54 -21.14
CA ILE A 373 -4.41 -1.51 -20.51
C ILE A 373 -4.71 -0.11 -19.97
N VAL A 374 -3.80 0.45 -19.17
CA VAL A 374 -4.02 1.76 -18.54
C VAL A 374 -4.00 2.89 -19.57
N LYS A 375 -3.09 2.85 -20.55
CA LYS A 375 -3.09 3.85 -21.63
C LYS A 375 -4.40 3.85 -22.41
N LYS A 376 -4.95 2.68 -22.70
CA LYS A 376 -6.25 2.56 -23.37
C LYS A 376 -7.35 3.19 -22.52
N ALA A 377 -7.43 2.87 -21.22
CA ALA A 377 -8.40 3.46 -20.30
C ALA A 377 -8.31 4.99 -20.24
N HIS A 378 -7.09 5.55 -20.21
CA HIS A 378 -6.87 7.01 -20.22
C HIS A 378 -7.27 7.67 -21.54
N GLN A 379 -7.07 6.99 -22.67
CA GLN A 379 -7.48 7.48 -23.99
C GLN A 379 -9.00 7.45 -24.18
N ASP A 380 -9.66 6.38 -23.75
CA ASP A 380 -11.11 6.24 -23.85
C ASP A 380 -11.82 7.32 -23.04
N LYS A 381 -11.29 7.64 -21.84
CA LYS A 381 -11.74 8.77 -21.02
C LYS A 381 -11.65 10.12 -21.73
N LYS A 382 -10.56 10.41 -22.47
CA LYS A 382 -10.42 11.69 -23.19
C LYS A 382 -11.45 11.87 -24.32
N ARG A 383 -12.12 10.79 -24.74
CA ARG A 383 -13.14 10.80 -25.80
C ARG A 383 -14.56 10.95 -25.26
N MET A 384 -14.75 10.76 -23.96
CA MET A 384 -16.01 10.97 -23.23
C MET A 384 -16.04 12.38 -22.67
#